data_AF-A0A1G0T830-F1
#
_entry.id   AF-A0A1G0T830-F1
#
_cell.length_a   1.000
_cell.length_b   1.000
_cell.length_c   1.000
_cell.angle_alpha   90.00
_cell.angle_beta   90.00
_cell.angle_gamma   90.00
#
_symmetry.space_group_name_H-M   'P 1'
#
loop_
_entity.id
_entity.type
_entity.pdbx_description
1 polymer ?
#
loop_
_entity_poly.entity_id
_entity_poly.type
_entity_poly.pdbx_seq_one_letter_code
_entity_poly.pdbx_strand_id
1 'polypeptide(L)'
;MFLINDSFELEDVPEPQRDSVLKLFFNAINCIKNYPDILYATQELHTRNFSFGNIYELLYGSWSKIKSIPTLRGISSTTLNYYHHIMFATPNLFNEIASKEVFDEQFASEHHGYSGIDYLTHPSPYVKCEISWNEWKCSWLQNHQHEVSWVNVNDEFLPNKKFSDEIIWKEVEVHSKHLDLNKYSGNRTSAFYEEIMKKKGPATAAYSRQVGSRIAKTNYYKLEKELSNKERKISGNSLRTIFSLIGSNGKIKYISIDHKHGMFEYHNHKGDHLGEFRFDGTPNSGVDPSHSLKTLR
;
A
#
# COMPACT_ATOMS: atom_id res chain seq x y z
N MET A 1 0.61 13.06 9.10
CA MET A 1 2.00 12.57 9.07
C MET A 1 2.96 13.70 9.41
N PHE A 2 3.96 13.42 10.26
CA PHE A 2 4.98 14.41 10.65
C PHE A 2 6.22 14.26 9.79
N LEU A 3 6.71 15.38 9.23
CA LEU A 3 7.95 15.45 8.47
C LEU A 3 9.14 15.45 9.42
N ILE A 4 10.02 14.44 9.31
CA ILE A 4 11.22 14.36 10.13
C ILE A 4 12.29 15.27 9.52
N ASN A 5 12.69 16.32 10.23
CA ASN A 5 13.69 17.28 9.73
C ASN A 5 15.00 16.58 9.33
N ASP A 6 15.57 15.74 10.20
CA ASP A 6 16.82 15.00 9.91
C ASP A 6 16.74 14.14 8.64
N SER A 7 15.55 13.68 8.26
CA SER A 7 15.36 12.76 7.13
C SER A 7 15.57 13.41 5.77
N PHE A 8 15.67 14.74 5.70
CA PHE A 8 15.91 15.45 4.45
C PHE A 8 17.39 15.57 4.09
N GLU A 9 18.30 15.07 4.93
CA GLU A 9 19.74 15.10 4.66
C GLU A 9 20.11 14.15 3.49
N LEU A 10 20.85 14.68 2.52
CA LEU A 10 21.26 13.98 1.29
C LEU A 10 22.75 13.67 1.24
N GLU A 11 23.54 14.23 2.17
CA GLU A 11 24.98 13.95 2.26
C GLU A 11 25.25 12.45 2.36
N ASP A 12 24.42 11.76 3.15
CA ASP A 12 24.54 10.33 3.41
C ASP A 12 23.90 9.43 2.34
N VAL A 13 23.17 10.02 1.37
CA VAL A 13 22.59 9.27 0.25
C VAL A 13 23.63 9.19 -0.88
N PRO A 14 24.01 7.98 -1.34
CA PRO A 14 24.96 7.84 -2.44
C PRO A 14 24.50 8.60 -3.69
N GLU A 15 25.40 9.34 -4.34
CA GLU A 15 25.09 10.18 -5.52
C GLU A 15 24.21 9.48 -6.57
N PRO A 16 24.48 8.21 -6.97
CA PRO A 16 23.65 7.52 -7.97
C PRO A 16 22.21 7.22 -7.53
N GLN A 17 21.91 7.31 -6.23
CA GLN A 17 20.60 6.98 -5.66
C GLN A 17 19.74 8.21 -5.34
N ARG A 18 20.35 9.39 -5.19
CA ARG A 18 19.68 10.63 -4.74
C ARG A 18 18.43 10.97 -5.55
N ASP A 19 18.49 10.89 -6.89
CA ASP A 19 17.34 11.18 -7.75
C ASP A 19 16.17 10.21 -7.49
N SER A 20 16.47 8.91 -7.42
CA SER A 20 15.47 7.87 -7.18
C SER A 20 14.81 8.04 -5.81
N VAL A 21 15.61 8.30 -4.79
CA VAL A 21 15.15 8.45 -3.40
C VAL A 21 14.24 9.68 -3.26
N LEU A 22 14.64 10.84 -3.80
CA LEU A 22 13.78 12.02 -3.86
C LEU A 22 12.49 11.78 -4.64
N LYS A 23 12.60 11.16 -5.81
CA LYS A 23 11.44 10.84 -6.65
C LYS A 23 10.44 9.94 -5.92
N LEU A 24 10.90 8.96 -5.16
CA LEU A 24 10.05 8.09 -4.35
C LEU A 24 9.29 8.88 -3.29
N PHE A 25 9.97 9.78 -2.57
CA PHE A 25 9.33 10.64 -1.58
C PHE A 25 8.29 11.58 -2.22
N PHE A 26 8.60 12.17 -3.37
CA PHE A 26 7.66 13.03 -4.09
C PHE A 26 6.44 12.27 -4.63
N ASN A 27 6.62 11.03 -5.06
CA ASN A 27 5.50 10.15 -5.39
C ASN A 27 4.62 9.87 -4.18
N ALA A 28 5.23 9.69 -2.99
CA ALA A 28 4.47 9.57 -1.75
C ALA A 28 3.66 10.83 -1.47
N ILE A 29 4.25 12.02 -1.56
CA ILE A 29 3.52 13.29 -1.38
C ILE A 29 2.34 13.41 -2.35
N ASN A 30 2.54 13.05 -3.63
CA ASN A 30 1.45 13.07 -4.60
C ASN A 30 0.32 12.09 -4.22
N CYS A 31 0.66 10.90 -3.68
CA CYS A 31 -0.34 9.99 -3.12
C CYS A 31 -1.04 10.63 -1.91
N ILE A 32 -0.28 11.13 -0.95
CA ILE A 32 -0.78 11.79 0.27
C ILE A 32 -1.77 12.90 -0.08
N LYS A 33 -1.55 13.65 -1.16
CA LYS A 33 -2.47 14.69 -1.67
C LYS A 33 -3.75 14.14 -2.29
N ASN A 34 -3.66 13.04 -3.02
CA ASN A 34 -4.82 12.40 -3.66
C ASN A 34 -5.73 11.70 -2.64
N TYR A 35 -5.21 11.48 -1.44
CA TYR A 35 -6.00 11.09 -0.28
C TYR A 35 -6.12 12.30 0.66
N PRO A 36 -7.11 12.39 1.55
CA PRO A 36 -7.24 13.52 2.47
C PRO A 36 -6.26 13.43 3.66
N ASP A 37 -5.02 12.96 3.44
CA ASP A 37 -3.99 12.84 4.48
C ASP A 37 -3.25 14.18 4.62
N ILE A 38 -2.85 14.54 5.85
CA ILE A 38 -2.25 15.85 6.15
C ILE A 38 -0.78 15.69 6.53
N LEU A 39 0.08 16.60 6.03
CA LEU A 39 1.48 16.72 6.44
C LEU A 39 1.63 17.81 7.50
N TYR A 40 2.47 17.55 8.51
CA TYR A 40 2.80 18.49 9.57
C TYR A 40 4.32 18.63 9.69
N ALA A 41 4.81 19.83 10.03
CA ALA A 41 6.22 20.11 10.22
C ALA A 41 6.43 21.20 11.28
N THR A 42 7.61 21.24 11.90
CA THR A 42 8.00 22.36 12.78
C THR A 42 8.64 23.49 11.97
N GLN A 43 8.71 24.69 12.56
CA GLN A 43 9.42 25.84 11.97
C GLN A 43 10.88 25.51 11.61
N GLU A 44 11.49 24.58 12.34
CA GLU A 44 12.87 24.12 12.11
C GLU A 44 13.08 23.61 10.67
N LEU A 45 12.06 23.02 10.03
CA LEU A 45 12.17 22.56 8.63
C LEU A 45 12.63 23.69 7.69
N HIS A 46 12.22 24.93 7.97
CA HIS A 46 12.53 26.11 7.17
C HIS A 46 13.85 26.77 7.54
N THR A 47 14.21 26.74 8.81
CA THR A 47 15.39 27.45 9.34
C THR A 47 16.63 26.57 9.36
N ARG A 48 16.45 25.24 9.27
CA ARG A 48 17.54 24.28 9.28
C ARG A 48 18.38 24.40 8.02
N ASN A 49 19.70 24.34 8.23
CA ASN A 49 20.67 24.27 7.16
C ASN A 49 21.11 22.81 6.98
N PHE A 50 20.59 22.17 5.93
CA PHE A 50 20.99 20.84 5.46
C PHE A 50 22.34 20.94 4.70
N SER A 51 22.93 19.81 4.33
CA SER A 51 24.17 19.79 3.54
C SER A 51 24.08 20.49 2.17
N PHE A 52 22.86 20.81 1.72
CA PHE A 52 22.59 21.54 0.47
C PHE A 52 22.04 22.96 0.69
N GLY A 53 22.05 23.47 1.92
CA GLY A 53 21.40 24.74 2.28
C GLY A 53 20.09 24.52 3.02
N ASN A 54 19.17 25.50 2.99
CA ASN A 54 17.83 25.29 3.54
C ASN A 54 16.91 24.52 2.58
N ILE A 55 15.76 24.03 3.08
CA ILE A 55 14.82 23.25 2.27
C ILE A 55 14.38 24.02 1.02
N TYR A 56 14.15 25.34 1.11
CA TYR A 56 13.70 26.17 -0.02
C TYR A 56 14.73 26.29 -1.14
N GLU A 57 16.02 26.08 -0.86
CA GLU A 57 17.03 26.02 -1.92
C GLU A 57 16.82 24.82 -2.82
N LEU A 58 16.40 23.69 -2.24
CA LEU A 58 15.96 22.52 -3.00
C LEU A 58 14.58 22.78 -3.64
N LEU A 59 13.65 23.42 -2.91
CA LEU A 59 12.26 23.54 -3.36
C LEU A 59 12.02 24.57 -4.47
N TYR A 60 12.81 25.64 -4.50
CA TYR A 60 12.60 26.80 -5.38
C TYR A 60 13.90 27.22 -6.09
N GLY A 61 14.98 26.47 -5.94
CA GLY A 61 16.25 26.74 -6.60
C GLY A 61 16.15 26.62 -8.11
N SER A 62 16.78 27.54 -8.84
CA SER A 62 16.93 27.41 -10.29
C SER A 62 17.81 26.20 -10.63
N TRP A 63 17.62 25.60 -11.80
CA TRP A 63 18.42 24.45 -12.22
C TRP A 63 19.93 24.74 -12.26
N SER A 64 20.34 25.97 -12.58
CA SER A 64 21.74 26.38 -12.51
C SER A 64 22.27 26.40 -11.08
N LYS A 65 21.48 26.88 -10.12
CA LYS A 65 21.82 26.89 -8.70
C LYS A 65 21.93 25.46 -8.16
N ILE A 66 20.94 24.60 -8.42
CA ILE A 66 20.93 23.22 -7.95
C ILE A 66 22.18 22.46 -8.44
N LYS A 67 22.52 22.59 -9.73
CA LYS A 67 23.73 21.97 -10.30
C LYS A 67 25.04 22.42 -9.65
N SER A 68 25.07 23.61 -9.07
CA SER A 68 26.26 24.14 -8.41
C SER A 68 26.49 23.55 -7.02
N ILE A 69 25.47 22.93 -6.40
CA ILE A 69 25.53 22.38 -5.05
C ILE A 69 26.03 20.93 -5.10
N PRO A 70 27.22 20.59 -4.54
CA PRO A 70 27.81 19.26 -4.64
C PRO A 70 26.94 18.12 -4.07
N THR A 71 26.24 18.37 -2.97
CA THR A 71 25.36 17.40 -2.29
C THR A 71 24.07 17.13 -3.06
N LEU A 72 23.72 17.97 -4.03
CA LEU A 72 22.58 17.77 -4.93
C LEU A 72 22.97 17.15 -6.29
N ARG A 73 24.25 16.80 -6.50
CA ARG A 73 24.66 16.04 -7.69
C ARG A 73 23.92 14.71 -7.76
N GLY A 74 23.70 14.25 -9.00
CA GLY A 74 22.92 13.03 -9.29
C GLY A 74 21.42 13.27 -9.45
N ILE A 75 20.88 14.39 -8.96
CA ILE A 75 19.45 14.75 -9.12
C ILE A 75 19.20 15.26 -10.54
N SER A 76 18.14 14.77 -11.18
CA SER A 76 17.75 15.18 -12.53
C SER A 76 16.83 16.41 -12.53
N SER A 77 16.89 17.20 -13.60
CA SER A 77 15.94 18.30 -13.81
C SER A 77 14.50 17.81 -13.91
N THR A 78 14.27 16.58 -14.39
CA THR A 78 12.95 15.96 -14.47
C THR A 78 12.32 15.79 -13.09
N THR A 79 13.08 15.25 -12.12
CA THR A 79 12.60 15.04 -10.75
C THR A 79 12.30 16.37 -10.05
N LEU A 80 13.14 17.38 -10.24
CA LEU A 80 12.91 18.72 -9.69
C LEU A 80 11.68 19.42 -10.32
N ASN A 81 11.52 19.31 -11.64
CA ASN A 81 10.34 19.88 -12.31
C ASN A 81 9.04 19.21 -11.85
N TYR A 82 9.06 17.90 -11.65
CA TYR A 82 7.92 17.17 -11.07
C TYR A 82 7.60 17.68 -9.67
N TYR A 83 8.63 17.92 -8.86
CA TYR A 83 8.47 18.47 -7.52
C TYR A 83 7.86 19.88 -7.52
N HIS A 84 8.40 20.79 -8.34
CA HIS A 84 7.86 22.14 -8.48
C HIS A 84 6.37 22.12 -8.82
N HIS A 85 5.95 21.20 -9.71
CA HIS A 85 4.54 21.04 -10.05
C HIS A 85 3.66 20.65 -8.85
N ILE A 86 4.13 19.74 -8.00
CA ILE A 86 3.42 19.34 -6.77
C ILE A 86 3.28 20.51 -5.79
N MET A 87 4.39 21.24 -5.56
CA MET A 87 4.44 22.34 -4.61
C MET A 87 3.61 23.55 -5.04
N PHE A 88 3.75 23.98 -6.29
CA PHE A 88 2.98 25.13 -6.77
C PHE A 88 1.47 24.87 -6.79
N ALA A 89 1.07 23.61 -6.97
CA ALA A 89 -0.33 23.22 -6.86
C ALA A 89 -0.85 23.18 -5.40
N THR A 90 0.03 23.34 -4.40
CA THR A 90 -0.30 23.17 -2.98
C THR A 90 0.58 24.07 -2.09
N PRO A 91 0.37 25.41 -2.12
CA PRO A 91 1.25 26.37 -1.44
C PRO A 91 1.36 26.19 0.08
N ASN A 92 0.39 25.50 0.71
CA ASN A 92 0.42 25.10 2.12
C ASN A 92 0.55 23.57 2.24
N LEU A 93 1.60 23.00 1.62
CA LEU A 93 1.75 21.54 1.55
C LEU A 93 1.75 20.89 2.94
N PHE A 94 2.29 21.57 3.96
CA PHE A 94 2.31 21.10 5.33
C PHE A 94 1.80 22.17 6.28
N ASN A 95 1.15 21.71 7.34
CA ASN A 95 0.69 22.53 8.45
C ASN A 95 1.80 22.68 9.49
N GLU A 96 2.11 23.91 9.86
CA GLU A 96 3.12 24.19 10.88
C GLU A 96 2.60 23.83 12.28
N ILE A 97 3.46 23.20 13.08
CA ILE A 97 3.22 22.86 14.49
C ILE A 97 4.41 23.25 15.36
N ALA A 98 4.15 23.48 16.65
CA ALA A 98 5.18 24.00 17.55
C ALA A 98 6.32 23.02 17.82
N SER A 99 6.02 21.72 17.99
CA SER A 99 7.03 20.69 18.23
C SER A 99 6.52 19.30 17.85
N LYS A 100 7.43 18.31 17.86
CA LYS A 100 7.05 16.91 17.67
C LYS A 100 6.17 16.39 18.81
N GLU A 101 6.40 16.83 20.04
CA GLU A 101 5.60 16.44 21.21
C GLU A 101 4.14 16.89 21.03
N VAL A 102 3.92 18.09 20.50
CA VAL A 102 2.57 18.57 20.15
C VAL A 102 1.91 17.67 19.11
N PHE A 103 2.66 17.19 18.12
CA PHE A 103 2.14 16.22 17.15
C PHE A 103 1.72 14.93 17.83
N ASP A 104 2.61 14.36 18.64
CA ASP A 104 2.39 13.08 19.31
C ASP A 104 1.20 13.17 20.28
N GLU A 105 1.04 14.28 21.00
CA GLU A 105 -0.04 14.51 21.96
C GLU A 105 -1.39 14.81 21.30
N GLN A 106 -1.44 15.76 20.35
CA GLN A 106 -2.70 16.20 19.74
C GLN A 106 -3.28 15.15 18.79
N PHE A 107 -2.42 14.39 18.12
CA PHE A 107 -2.83 13.40 17.11
C PHE A 107 -2.66 11.97 17.62
N ALA A 108 -2.51 11.75 18.92
CA ALA A 108 -2.31 10.44 19.55
C ALA A 108 -3.38 9.41 19.16
N SER A 109 -4.63 9.88 19.00
CA SER A 109 -5.78 9.05 18.63
C SER A 109 -6.04 8.98 17.12
N GLU A 110 -5.23 9.66 16.31
CA GLU A 110 -5.42 9.75 14.87
C GLU A 110 -4.50 8.81 14.09
N HIS A 111 -4.81 8.64 12.81
CA HIS A 111 -3.98 7.93 11.85
C HIS A 111 -2.73 8.73 11.53
N HIS A 112 -1.71 8.67 12.39
CA HIS A 112 -0.46 9.37 12.17
C HIS A 112 0.71 8.44 11.85
N GLY A 113 1.73 9.01 11.25
CA GLY A 113 2.97 8.36 10.86
C GLY A 113 4.05 9.41 10.62
N TYR A 114 5.28 8.97 10.44
CA TYR A 114 6.43 9.84 10.22
C TYR A 114 6.87 9.76 8.77
N SER A 115 7.43 10.82 8.20
CA SER A 115 7.77 10.85 6.77
C SER A 115 9.03 11.65 6.45
N GLY A 116 9.68 11.30 5.31
CA GLY A 116 11.00 11.78 4.93
C GLY A 116 11.61 11.11 3.70
N ILE A 117 12.85 11.46 3.34
CA ILE A 117 13.54 11.02 2.11
C ILE A 117 14.16 9.61 2.24
N ASP A 118 14.07 8.91 3.38
CA ASP A 118 14.65 7.58 3.68
C ASP A 118 16.03 7.56 4.33
N TYR A 119 16.11 6.83 5.45
CA TYR A 119 17.31 6.56 6.23
C TYR A 119 17.11 5.34 7.15
N LEU A 120 18.20 4.73 7.59
CA LEU A 120 18.19 3.41 8.26
C LEU A 120 17.61 3.38 9.69
N THR A 121 17.39 4.54 10.33
CA THR A 121 17.07 4.64 11.78
C THR A 121 15.75 5.32 12.10
N HIS A 122 14.80 5.35 11.17
CA HIS A 122 13.55 6.08 11.36
C HIS A 122 12.53 5.41 12.31
N PRO A 123 11.71 6.22 13.02
CA PRO A 123 10.64 5.72 13.87
C PRO A 123 9.55 5.03 13.05
N SER A 124 9.00 3.94 13.58
CA SER A 124 7.86 3.27 12.95
C SER A 124 6.54 3.94 13.36
N PRO A 125 5.57 4.10 12.44
CA PRO A 125 5.64 3.79 11.01
C PRO A 125 6.26 4.95 10.20
N TYR A 126 7.25 4.62 9.36
CA TYR A 126 7.96 5.60 8.52
C TYR A 126 7.53 5.51 7.06
N VAL A 127 7.23 6.67 6.46
CA VAL A 127 6.67 6.84 5.12
C VAL A 127 7.66 7.61 4.25
N LYS A 128 8.27 6.92 3.31
CA LYS A 128 9.32 7.41 2.40
C LYS A 128 9.00 7.32 0.93
N CYS A 129 8.02 6.49 0.60
CA CYS A 129 7.61 6.19 -0.75
C CYS A 129 6.14 5.72 -0.78
N GLU A 130 5.54 5.66 -1.97
CA GLU A 130 4.17 5.16 -2.17
C GLU A 130 3.95 3.78 -1.53
N ILE A 131 4.96 2.90 -1.57
CA ILE A 131 4.88 1.56 -0.96
C ILE A 131 4.72 1.68 0.56
N SER A 132 5.63 2.38 1.24
CA SER A 132 5.57 2.55 2.70
C SER A 132 4.34 3.34 3.15
N TRP A 133 3.88 4.31 2.35
CA TRP A 133 2.64 5.03 2.61
C TRP A 133 1.43 4.08 2.56
N ASN A 134 1.35 3.23 1.52
CA ASN A 134 0.28 2.26 1.41
C ASN A 134 0.33 1.21 2.53
N GLU A 135 1.51 0.73 2.91
CA GLU A 135 1.68 -0.21 4.03
C GLU A 135 1.20 0.40 5.36
N TRP A 136 1.65 1.62 5.67
CA TRP A 136 1.20 2.40 6.82
C TRP A 136 -0.32 2.56 6.84
N LYS A 137 -0.90 2.95 5.70
CA LYS A 137 -2.34 3.14 5.55
C LYS A 137 -3.14 1.87 5.70
N CYS A 138 -2.68 0.78 5.09
CA CYS A 138 -3.31 -0.53 5.22
C CYS A 138 -3.33 -1.00 6.69
N SER A 139 -2.23 -0.80 7.41
CA SER A 139 -2.14 -1.18 8.83
C SER A 139 -3.17 -0.45 9.70
N TRP A 140 -3.39 0.83 9.45
CA TRP A 140 -4.40 1.60 10.18
C TRP A 140 -5.83 1.17 9.83
N LEU A 141 -6.15 1.13 8.53
CA LEU A 141 -7.51 0.85 8.06
C LEU A 141 -7.98 -0.57 8.38
N GLN A 142 -7.06 -1.52 8.59
CA GLN A 142 -7.42 -2.85 9.13
C GLN A 142 -8.04 -2.79 10.53
N ASN A 143 -7.72 -1.77 11.32
CA ASN A 143 -8.27 -1.57 12.67
C ASN A 143 -9.36 -0.48 12.69
N HIS A 144 -9.42 0.36 11.65
CA HIS A 144 -10.37 1.46 11.51
C HIS A 144 -11.21 1.30 10.23
N GLN A 145 -11.79 0.11 10.03
CA GLN A 145 -12.46 -0.25 8.78
C GLN A 145 -13.67 0.63 8.41
N HIS A 146 -14.22 1.38 9.37
CA HIS A 146 -15.29 2.36 9.14
C HIS A 146 -14.81 3.61 8.38
N GLU A 147 -13.50 3.87 8.34
CA GLU A 147 -12.88 4.96 7.57
C GLU A 147 -12.56 4.55 6.11
N VAL A 148 -12.77 3.27 5.74
CA VAL A 148 -12.46 2.78 4.40
C VAL A 148 -13.34 3.48 3.36
N SER A 149 -12.68 4.17 2.42
CA SER A 149 -13.35 4.78 1.27
C SER A 149 -13.57 3.75 0.16
N TRP A 150 -14.83 3.52 -0.18
CA TRP A 150 -15.24 2.59 -1.24
C TRP A 150 -15.36 3.35 -2.57
N VAL A 151 -14.24 3.43 -3.31
CA VAL A 151 -14.17 4.18 -4.57
C VAL A 151 -15.04 3.56 -5.67
N ASN A 152 -15.10 2.23 -5.73
CA ASN A 152 -15.92 1.50 -6.69
C ASN A 152 -17.16 0.92 -6.01
N VAL A 153 -18.32 1.53 -6.21
CA VAL A 153 -19.60 1.07 -5.64
C VAL A 153 -20.02 -0.32 -6.12
N ASN A 154 -19.49 -0.79 -7.25
CA ASN A 154 -19.80 -2.10 -7.81
C ASN A 154 -18.85 -3.20 -7.34
N ASP A 155 -17.63 -2.85 -6.86
CA ASP A 155 -16.71 -3.80 -6.26
C ASP A 155 -16.83 -3.71 -4.75
N GLU A 156 -17.67 -4.59 -4.24
CA GLU A 156 -18.06 -4.65 -2.85
C GLU A 156 -17.07 -5.45 -1.97
N PHE A 157 -15.93 -5.87 -2.53
CA PHE A 157 -14.94 -6.72 -1.85
C PHE A 157 -13.52 -6.19 -1.91
N LEU A 158 -13.09 -5.46 -2.95
CA LEU A 158 -11.71 -4.97 -3.08
C LEU A 158 -11.66 -3.43 -3.11
N PRO A 159 -11.75 -2.75 -1.95
CA PRO A 159 -11.72 -1.28 -1.88
C PRO A 159 -10.42 -0.66 -2.41
N ASN A 160 -9.33 -1.43 -2.48
CA ASN A 160 -8.02 -0.98 -2.94
C ASN A 160 -7.51 -1.79 -4.15
N LYS A 161 -8.41 -2.06 -5.11
CA LYS A 161 -8.14 -2.92 -6.28
C LYS A 161 -6.86 -2.55 -7.06
N LYS A 162 -6.54 -1.26 -7.21
CA LYS A 162 -5.31 -0.81 -7.89
C LYS A 162 -4.07 -1.52 -7.32
N PHE A 163 -3.93 -1.58 -6.00
CA PHE A 163 -2.80 -2.23 -5.37
C PHE A 163 -2.89 -3.77 -5.41
N SER A 164 -4.09 -4.36 -5.46
CA SER A 164 -4.24 -5.79 -5.79
C SER A 164 -3.62 -6.10 -7.15
N ASP A 165 -3.97 -5.30 -8.15
CA ASP A 165 -3.50 -5.47 -9.53
C ASP A 165 -1.97 -5.27 -9.62
N GLU A 166 -1.41 -4.31 -8.88
CA GLU A 166 0.05 -4.10 -8.78
C GLU A 166 0.77 -5.27 -8.09
N ILE A 167 0.16 -5.92 -7.09
CA ILE A 167 0.73 -7.11 -6.46
C ILE A 167 0.79 -8.24 -7.48
N ILE A 168 -0.32 -8.53 -8.17
CA ILE A 168 -0.39 -9.54 -9.22
C ILE A 168 0.65 -9.23 -10.30
N TRP A 169 0.77 -7.97 -10.68
CA TRP A 169 1.71 -7.52 -11.70
C TRP A 169 3.17 -7.79 -11.32
N LYS A 170 3.56 -7.44 -10.09
CA LYS A 170 4.91 -7.72 -9.58
C LYS A 170 5.21 -9.22 -9.57
N GLU A 171 4.24 -10.06 -9.23
CA GLU A 171 4.41 -11.51 -9.30
C GLU A 171 4.67 -11.97 -10.75
N VAL A 172 3.96 -11.41 -11.73
CA VAL A 172 4.20 -11.67 -13.17
C VAL A 172 5.59 -11.24 -13.61
N GLU A 173 6.03 -10.04 -13.25
CA GLU A 173 7.37 -9.52 -13.61
C GLU A 173 8.50 -10.36 -13.00
N VAL A 174 8.37 -10.76 -11.74
CA VAL A 174 9.39 -11.53 -11.03
C VAL A 174 9.50 -12.95 -11.58
N HIS A 175 8.37 -13.61 -11.83
CA HIS A 175 8.35 -15.02 -12.23
C HIS A 175 8.38 -15.23 -13.75
N SER A 176 8.21 -14.18 -14.55
CA SER A 176 8.13 -14.32 -16.01
C SER A 176 8.76 -13.12 -16.73
N LYS A 177 10.06 -12.88 -16.48
CA LYS A 177 10.87 -11.79 -17.08
C LYS A 177 10.83 -11.69 -18.62
N HIS A 178 10.35 -12.71 -19.31
CA HIS A 178 10.19 -12.76 -20.78
C HIS A 178 8.78 -13.15 -21.22
N LEU A 179 7.76 -12.92 -20.38
CA LEU A 179 6.39 -13.26 -20.76
C LEU A 179 5.91 -12.37 -21.89
N ASP A 180 5.57 -12.96 -23.02
CA ASP A 180 4.81 -12.27 -24.06
C ASP A 180 3.35 -12.13 -23.61
N LEU A 181 3.02 -10.96 -23.06
CA LEU A 181 1.66 -10.64 -22.61
C LEU A 181 0.64 -10.64 -23.75
N ASN A 182 1.06 -10.57 -25.01
CA ASN A 182 0.13 -10.64 -26.15
C ASN A 182 -0.59 -11.99 -26.20
N LYS A 183 0.04 -13.07 -25.70
CA LYS A 183 -0.60 -14.39 -25.54
C LYS A 183 -1.84 -14.35 -24.65
N TYR A 184 -1.94 -13.36 -23.76
CA TYR A 184 -3.05 -13.18 -22.83
C TYR A 184 -3.91 -11.95 -23.18
N SER A 185 -3.78 -11.41 -24.40
CA SER A 185 -4.43 -10.16 -24.80
C SER A 185 -4.14 -9.00 -23.84
N GLY A 186 -2.94 -8.99 -23.24
CA GLY A 186 -2.56 -8.03 -22.20
C GLY A 186 -3.20 -8.27 -20.82
N ASN A 187 -4.02 -9.31 -20.64
CA ASN A 187 -4.65 -9.63 -19.37
C ASN A 187 -3.65 -10.27 -18.40
N ARG A 188 -3.20 -9.47 -17.44
CA ARG A 188 -2.17 -9.81 -16.45
C ARG A 188 -2.65 -10.82 -15.41
N THR A 189 -3.94 -10.79 -15.05
CA THR A 189 -4.54 -11.80 -14.18
C THR A 189 -4.53 -13.16 -14.88
N SER A 190 -4.93 -13.22 -16.14
CA SER A 190 -4.85 -14.45 -16.92
C SER A 190 -3.41 -14.97 -16.99
N ALA A 191 -2.44 -14.10 -17.28
CA ALA A 191 -1.02 -14.45 -17.26
C ALA A 191 -0.58 -15.02 -15.90
N PHE A 192 -0.92 -14.37 -14.78
CA PHE A 192 -0.61 -14.85 -13.43
C PHE A 192 -1.15 -16.26 -13.18
N TYR A 193 -2.40 -16.53 -13.51
CA TYR A 193 -2.98 -17.85 -13.27
C TYR A 193 -2.38 -18.93 -14.17
N GLU A 194 -2.22 -18.66 -15.47
CA GLU A 194 -1.75 -19.64 -16.45
C GLU A 194 -0.25 -19.93 -16.34
N GLU A 195 0.56 -18.91 -16.08
CA GLU A 195 2.02 -19.02 -16.16
C GLU A 195 2.67 -19.17 -14.79
N ILE A 196 1.98 -18.78 -13.72
CA ILE A 196 2.52 -18.85 -12.36
C ILE A 196 1.73 -19.83 -11.52
N MET A 197 0.45 -19.56 -11.23
CA MET A 197 -0.34 -20.36 -10.28
C MET A 197 -0.41 -21.83 -10.69
N LYS A 198 -0.80 -22.14 -11.93
CA LYS A 198 -0.89 -23.52 -12.44
C LYS A 198 0.46 -24.26 -12.40
N LYS A 199 1.57 -23.52 -12.47
CA LYS A 199 2.93 -24.08 -12.49
C LYS A 199 3.56 -24.22 -11.11
N LYS A 200 2.94 -23.73 -10.03
CA LYS A 200 3.47 -23.88 -8.66
C LYS A 200 3.42 -25.32 -8.14
N GLY A 201 2.58 -26.18 -8.71
CA GLY A 201 2.51 -27.60 -8.36
C GLY A 201 2.32 -27.80 -6.85
N PRO A 202 3.21 -28.54 -6.14
CA PRO A 202 3.11 -28.76 -4.69
C PRO A 202 3.14 -27.47 -3.85
N ALA A 203 3.74 -26.39 -4.35
CA ALA A 203 3.85 -25.13 -3.62
C ALA A 203 2.60 -24.25 -3.69
N THR A 204 1.57 -24.65 -4.45
CA THR A 204 0.36 -23.86 -4.71
C THR A 204 -0.31 -23.37 -3.43
N ALA A 205 -0.42 -24.22 -2.41
CA ALA A 205 -1.05 -23.84 -1.15
C ALA A 205 -0.31 -22.74 -0.40
N ALA A 206 1.00 -22.88 -0.23
CA ALA A 206 1.82 -21.89 0.44
C ALA A 206 1.83 -20.55 -0.34
N TYR A 207 1.93 -20.62 -1.67
CA TYR A 207 1.96 -19.46 -2.54
C TYR A 207 0.60 -18.74 -2.59
N SER A 208 -0.50 -19.47 -2.70
CA SER A 208 -1.88 -18.94 -2.61
C SER A 208 -2.09 -18.20 -1.30
N ARG A 209 -1.66 -18.80 -0.18
CA ARG A 209 -1.74 -18.16 1.12
C ARG A 209 -0.90 -16.88 1.17
N GLN A 210 0.32 -16.89 0.63
CA GLN A 210 1.20 -15.72 0.63
C GLN A 210 0.60 -14.56 -0.18
N VAL A 211 0.32 -14.79 -1.46
CA VAL A 211 -0.17 -13.75 -2.38
C VAL A 211 -1.58 -13.30 -1.98
N GLY A 212 -2.49 -14.25 -1.73
CA GLY A 212 -3.86 -13.95 -1.32
C GLY A 212 -3.92 -13.19 0.01
N SER A 213 -3.06 -13.52 0.99
CA SER A 213 -3.02 -12.77 2.26
C SER A 213 -2.48 -11.35 2.07
N ARG A 214 -1.51 -11.17 1.18
CA ARG A 214 -0.98 -9.84 0.85
C ARG A 214 -2.06 -8.98 0.20
N ILE A 215 -2.80 -9.53 -0.76
CA ILE A 215 -3.90 -8.83 -1.43
C ILE A 215 -5.04 -8.53 -0.46
N ALA A 216 -5.45 -9.49 0.38
CA ALA A 216 -6.46 -9.27 1.42
C ALA A 216 -6.08 -8.08 2.33
N LYS A 217 -4.85 -8.09 2.86
CA LYS A 217 -4.35 -7.03 3.75
C LYS A 217 -4.28 -5.66 3.08
N THR A 218 -3.87 -5.61 1.81
CA THR A 218 -3.84 -4.40 0.99
C THR A 218 -5.24 -3.81 0.76
N ASN A 219 -6.26 -4.67 0.79
CA ASN A 219 -7.67 -4.30 0.75
C ASN A 219 -8.28 -4.12 2.15
N TYR A 220 -7.43 -3.84 3.15
CA TYR A 220 -7.83 -3.51 4.52
C TYR A 220 -8.52 -4.62 5.31
N TYR A 221 -8.51 -5.86 4.78
CA TYR A 221 -9.07 -6.98 5.50
C TYR A 221 -8.21 -7.36 6.70
N LYS A 222 -8.89 -7.62 7.82
CA LYS A 222 -8.28 -8.09 9.06
C LYS A 222 -8.25 -9.62 9.07
N LEU A 223 -7.11 -10.19 9.47
CA LEU A 223 -6.99 -11.65 9.59
C LEU A 223 -7.82 -12.16 10.78
N GLU A 224 -8.77 -13.05 10.49
CA GLU A 224 -9.59 -13.71 11.50
C GLU A 224 -8.95 -15.03 11.93
N LYS A 225 -7.87 -14.93 12.73
CA LYS A 225 -7.06 -16.09 13.14
C LYS A 225 -7.87 -17.13 13.91
N GLU A 226 -8.73 -16.69 14.82
CA GLU A 226 -9.57 -17.60 15.61
C GLU A 226 -10.63 -18.29 14.76
N LEU A 227 -11.33 -17.52 13.92
CA LEU A 227 -12.33 -18.05 12.99
C LEU A 227 -11.70 -19.07 12.05
N SER A 228 -10.55 -18.74 11.45
CA SER A 228 -9.78 -19.66 10.59
C SER A 228 -9.45 -20.98 11.29
N ASN A 229 -9.06 -20.92 12.57
CA ASN A 229 -8.75 -22.12 13.35
C ASN A 229 -9.98 -22.95 13.70
N LYS A 230 -11.10 -22.31 14.07
CA LYS A 230 -12.37 -22.99 14.37
C LYS A 230 -12.93 -23.65 13.12
N GLU A 231 -12.94 -22.93 12.00
CA GLU A 231 -13.44 -23.42 10.72
C GLU A 231 -12.62 -24.62 10.22
N ARG A 232 -11.28 -24.55 10.33
CA ARG A 232 -10.40 -25.67 9.99
C ARG A 232 -10.75 -26.95 10.76
N LYS A 233 -11.05 -26.84 12.06
CA LYS A 233 -11.41 -28.00 12.90
C LYS A 233 -12.74 -28.63 12.48
N ILE A 234 -13.75 -27.81 12.19
CA ILE A 234 -15.10 -28.28 11.83
C ILE A 234 -15.17 -28.80 10.39
N SER A 235 -14.35 -28.25 9.50
CA SER A 235 -14.30 -28.63 8.08
C SER A 235 -13.23 -29.68 7.76
N GLY A 236 -12.91 -30.57 8.71
CA GLY A 236 -12.06 -31.73 8.46
C GLY A 236 -10.62 -31.37 8.07
N ASN A 237 -10.04 -30.33 8.67
CA ASN A 237 -8.71 -29.79 8.38
C ASN A 237 -8.55 -29.11 7.01
N SER A 238 -9.64 -28.66 6.38
CA SER A 238 -9.55 -27.76 5.23
C SER A 238 -8.72 -26.52 5.56
N LEU A 239 -7.65 -26.29 4.78
CA LEU A 239 -6.76 -25.15 4.97
C LEU A 239 -7.43 -23.90 4.38
N ARG A 240 -8.11 -23.14 5.25
CA ARG A 240 -8.68 -21.83 4.91
C ARG A 240 -8.05 -20.75 5.77
N THR A 241 -7.71 -19.64 5.14
CA THR A 241 -7.32 -18.40 5.83
C THR A 241 -8.45 -17.41 5.62
N ILE A 242 -9.13 -17.03 6.70
CA ILE A 242 -10.31 -16.17 6.66
C ILE A 242 -9.92 -14.77 7.09
N PHE A 243 -10.43 -13.79 6.38
CA PHE A 243 -10.32 -12.39 6.73
C PHE A 243 -11.68 -11.71 6.74
N SER A 244 -11.79 -10.60 7.46
CA SER A 244 -13.01 -9.81 7.59
C SER A 244 -12.79 -8.35 7.19
N LEU A 245 -13.84 -7.73 6.67
CA LEU A 245 -13.92 -6.30 6.38
C LEU A 245 -15.34 -5.80 6.61
N ILE A 246 -15.49 -4.63 7.24
CA ILE A 246 -16.77 -3.91 7.25
C ILE A 246 -17.02 -3.36 5.85
N GLY A 247 -18.05 -3.88 5.18
CA GLY A 247 -18.47 -3.43 3.85
C GLY A 247 -19.05 -2.01 3.86
N SER A 248 -19.22 -1.42 2.68
CA SER A 248 -19.86 -0.12 2.46
C SER A 248 -21.27 -0.01 3.08
N ASN A 249 -21.97 -1.14 3.24
CA ASN A 249 -23.28 -1.23 3.87
C ASN A 249 -23.22 -1.39 5.42
N GLY A 250 -22.04 -1.24 6.03
CA GLY A 250 -21.82 -1.38 7.47
C GLY A 250 -21.83 -2.81 7.98
N LYS A 251 -22.03 -3.82 7.13
CA LYS A 251 -22.03 -5.23 7.52
C LYS A 251 -20.67 -5.85 7.28
N ILE A 252 -20.27 -6.74 8.18
CA ILE A 252 -19.06 -7.55 8.00
C ILE A 252 -19.23 -8.42 6.75
N LYS A 253 -18.17 -8.51 5.96
CA LYS A 253 -17.99 -9.48 4.89
C LYS A 253 -16.75 -10.28 5.19
N TYR A 254 -16.72 -11.50 4.70
CA TYR A 254 -15.55 -12.35 4.82
C TYR A 254 -15.01 -12.71 3.45
N ILE A 255 -13.70 -12.84 3.37
CA ILE A 255 -13.03 -13.53 2.28
C ILE A 255 -12.25 -14.68 2.88
N SER A 256 -12.28 -15.83 2.21
CA SER A 256 -11.40 -16.94 2.53
C SER A 256 -10.51 -17.25 1.33
N ILE A 257 -9.27 -17.66 1.59
CA ILE A 257 -8.35 -18.07 0.52
C ILE A 257 -8.53 -19.57 0.29
N ASP A 258 -8.88 -19.98 -0.93
CA ASP A 258 -8.75 -21.38 -1.37
C ASP A 258 -7.27 -21.65 -1.71
N HIS A 259 -6.64 -22.48 -0.89
CA HIS A 259 -5.22 -22.83 -1.05
C HIS A 259 -4.98 -23.80 -2.21
N LYS A 260 -6.01 -24.45 -2.76
CA LYS A 260 -5.85 -25.41 -3.88
C LYS A 260 -5.73 -24.71 -5.22
N HIS A 261 -6.57 -23.72 -5.47
CA HIS A 261 -6.62 -23.04 -6.77
C HIS A 261 -6.10 -21.59 -6.72
N GLY A 262 -5.84 -21.06 -5.52
CA GLY A 262 -5.40 -19.68 -5.32
C GLY A 262 -6.49 -18.69 -5.70
N MET A 263 -7.67 -18.89 -5.15
CA MET A 263 -8.83 -18.04 -5.35
C MET A 263 -9.26 -17.42 -4.03
N PHE A 264 -10.01 -16.32 -4.12
CA PHE A 264 -10.85 -15.87 -3.02
C PHE A 264 -12.21 -16.54 -3.10
N GLU A 265 -12.69 -17.00 -1.97
CA GLU A 265 -14.11 -17.29 -1.76
C GLU A 265 -14.70 -16.12 -0.98
N TYR A 266 -15.78 -15.53 -1.49
CA TYR A 266 -16.45 -14.41 -0.85
C TYR A 266 -17.63 -14.90 -0.01
N HIS A 267 -17.84 -14.27 1.14
CA HIS A 267 -18.94 -14.62 2.04
C HIS A 267 -19.61 -13.38 2.63
N ASN A 268 -20.92 -13.48 2.86
CA ASN A 268 -21.68 -12.44 3.55
C ASN A 268 -21.45 -12.47 5.09
N HIS A 269 -22.08 -11.55 5.82
CA HIS A 269 -22.04 -11.48 7.28
C HIS A 269 -22.51 -12.74 8.04
N LYS A 270 -23.26 -13.64 7.39
CA LYS A 270 -23.72 -14.93 7.94
C LYS A 270 -22.80 -16.09 7.58
N GLY A 271 -21.71 -15.82 6.86
CA GLY A 271 -20.81 -16.85 6.34
C GLY A 271 -21.34 -17.59 5.11
N ASP A 272 -22.46 -17.16 4.50
CA ASP A 272 -22.93 -17.79 3.26
C ASP A 272 -21.97 -17.45 2.11
N HIS A 273 -21.58 -18.47 1.36
CA HIS A 273 -20.74 -18.34 0.18
C HIS A 273 -21.47 -17.56 -0.93
N LEU A 274 -20.78 -16.58 -1.50
CA LEU A 274 -21.28 -15.69 -2.54
C LEU A 274 -20.64 -15.96 -3.92
N GLY A 275 -19.61 -16.81 -3.96
CA GLY A 275 -18.91 -17.18 -5.18
C GLY A 275 -17.39 -17.18 -4.99
N GLU A 276 -16.72 -17.74 -5.98
CA GLU A 276 -15.27 -17.80 -6.06
C GLU A 276 -14.77 -16.80 -7.10
N PHE A 277 -13.71 -16.09 -6.74
CA PHE A 277 -13.14 -14.99 -7.50
C PHE A 277 -11.64 -15.14 -7.58
N ARG A 278 -11.08 -14.70 -8.69
CA ARG A 278 -9.63 -14.50 -8.83
C ARG A 278 -9.17 -13.41 -7.87
N PHE A 279 -7.87 -13.35 -7.62
CA PHE A 279 -7.30 -12.38 -6.68
C PHE A 279 -7.47 -10.91 -7.10
N ASP A 280 -7.83 -10.64 -8.36
CA ASP A 280 -8.18 -9.31 -8.85
C ASP A 280 -9.69 -9.00 -8.73
N GLY A 281 -10.49 -9.91 -8.19
CA GLY A 281 -11.95 -9.79 -8.08
C GLY A 281 -12.72 -10.27 -9.32
N THR A 282 -12.05 -10.83 -10.34
CA THR A 282 -12.75 -11.41 -11.50
C THR A 282 -13.50 -12.69 -11.10
N PRO A 283 -14.80 -12.84 -11.40
CA PRO A 283 -15.56 -14.06 -11.08
C PRO A 283 -14.94 -15.32 -11.71
N ASN A 284 -14.92 -16.42 -10.96
CA ASN A 284 -14.47 -17.73 -11.43
C ASN A 284 -15.60 -18.78 -11.37
N SER A 285 -16.27 -18.89 -10.22
CA SER A 285 -17.41 -19.81 -10.06
C SER A 285 -18.50 -19.21 -9.16
N GLY A 286 -19.73 -19.72 -9.31
CA GLY A 286 -20.91 -19.18 -8.64
C GLY A 286 -21.06 -19.62 -7.18
N VAL A 287 -22.23 -19.31 -6.61
CA VAL A 287 -22.58 -19.69 -5.24
C VAL A 287 -22.57 -21.21 -5.05
N ASP A 288 -21.93 -21.64 -3.97
CA ASP A 288 -21.92 -23.04 -3.51
C ASP A 288 -22.15 -23.07 -1.99
N PRO A 289 -23.33 -23.50 -1.52
CA PRO A 289 -23.65 -23.56 -0.09
C PRO A 289 -22.70 -24.45 0.73
N SER A 290 -22.02 -25.41 0.11
CA SER A 290 -21.06 -26.30 0.78
C SER A 290 -19.75 -25.61 1.13
N HIS A 291 -19.43 -24.47 0.48
CA HIS A 291 -18.25 -23.65 0.73
C HIS A 291 -18.48 -22.54 1.77
N SER A 292 -19.67 -22.50 2.38
CA SER A 292 -20.02 -21.51 3.40
C SER A 292 -19.31 -21.79 4.73
N LEU A 293 -19.05 -20.73 5.49
CA LEU A 293 -18.36 -20.82 6.78
C LEU A 293 -19.28 -21.43 7.83
N LYS A 294 -18.99 -22.67 8.24
CA LYS A 294 -19.83 -23.45 9.15
C LYS A 294 -19.87 -22.88 10.56
N THR A 295 -18.80 -22.21 10.97
CA THR A 295 -18.68 -21.58 12.30
C THR A 295 -19.56 -20.35 12.50
N LEU A 296 -20.10 -19.76 11.43
CA LEU A 296 -20.95 -18.56 11.49
C LEU A 296 -22.43 -18.87 11.25
N ARG A 297 -22.76 -20.14 11.03
CA ARG A 297 -24.13 -20.62 10.80
C ARG A 297 -24.76 -21.20 12.05
#